data_AF-A0A9E3HUF2-F1
#
_entry.id   AF-A0A9E3HUF2-F1
#
_cell.length_a   1.000
_cell.length_b   1.000
_cell.length_c   1.000
_cell.angle_alpha   90.00
_cell.angle_beta   90.00
_cell.angle_gamma   90.00
#
_symmetry.space_group_name_H-M   'P 1'
#
loop_
_entity.id
_entity.type
_entity.pdbx_description
1 polymer ?
#
loop_
_entity_poly.entity_id
_entity_poly.type
_entity_poly.pdbx_seq_one_letter_code
_entity_poly.pdbx_strand_id
1 'polypeptide(L)'
;MKRITGSVVVAVALLLTVNMTTGIDALSAAPRGGSRIGAAQDGPRGGRARQGDRQQQDKRRFERMCEFLDLDESQQSRAADLFEARRREMQESFKQHREAFEALLNPQQLEKLAIREEQRGERRGSTAGPGVRATEQLGLSDSQQDQMKELRKEHHDNLRSIRDRIRNEDLGREQARELLKAEQDRFRGSLSGVLSPEQLEQLDRIHEKMAGRRGQGRHGRRGPGPLGGMLRGIHH
;
A
#
# COMPACT_ATOMS: atom_id res chain seq x y z
N MET A 1 56.12 -3.13 -21.29
CA MET A 1 55.05 -3.54 -20.36
C MET A 1 53.70 -3.27 -21.01
N LYS A 2 53.04 -4.32 -21.55
CA LYS A 2 51.78 -4.21 -22.31
C LYS A 2 50.59 -4.45 -21.38
N ARG A 3 49.65 -3.51 -21.34
CA ARG A 3 48.39 -3.59 -20.58
C ARG A 3 47.40 -4.49 -21.33
N ILE A 4 46.94 -5.57 -20.68
CA ILE A 4 45.83 -6.42 -21.13
C ILE A 4 44.72 -6.27 -20.08
N THR A 5 43.90 -5.22 -20.23
CA THR A 5 42.73 -4.97 -19.35
C THR A 5 41.57 -4.44 -20.18
N GLY A 6 41.23 -5.12 -21.27
CA GLY A 6 40.13 -4.72 -22.15
C GLY A 6 39.13 -5.82 -22.54
N SER A 7 39.44 -7.11 -22.30
CA SER A 7 38.68 -8.19 -22.93
C SER A 7 37.66 -8.89 -22.02
N VAL A 8 37.75 -8.73 -20.69
CA VAL A 8 36.86 -9.46 -19.75
C VAL A 8 35.51 -8.77 -19.56
N VAL A 9 35.43 -7.44 -19.71
CA VAL A 9 34.19 -6.69 -19.46
C VAL A 9 33.16 -6.86 -20.57
N VAL A 10 33.60 -7.11 -21.82
CA VAL A 10 32.68 -7.33 -22.96
C VAL A 10 32.06 -8.72 -22.93
N ALA A 11 32.76 -9.72 -22.38
CA ALA A 11 32.26 -11.10 -22.32
C ALA A 11 31.10 -11.28 -21.31
N VAL A 12 31.04 -10.49 -20.24
CA VAL A 12 29.96 -10.57 -19.24
C VAL A 12 28.68 -9.86 -19.72
N ALA A 13 28.80 -8.83 -20.56
CA ALA A 13 27.64 -8.12 -21.11
C ALA A 13 26.90 -8.92 -22.20
N LEU A 14 27.58 -9.81 -22.92
CA LEU A 14 27.00 -10.64 -23.98
C LEU A 14 26.36 -11.94 -23.48
N LEU A 15 26.68 -12.39 -22.26
CA LEU A 15 26.09 -13.60 -21.67
C LEU A 15 24.72 -13.36 -21.00
N LEU A 16 24.32 -12.09 -20.79
CA LEU A 16 23.04 -11.74 -20.16
C LEU A 16 21.89 -11.49 -21.16
N THR A 17 22.16 -11.40 -22.46
CA THR A 17 21.13 -11.09 -23.47
C THR A 17 20.62 -12.29 -24.28
N VAL A 18 21.22 -13.48 -24.16
CA VAL A 18 20.93 -14.61 -25.08
C VAL A 18 19.97 -15.67 -24.49
N ASN A 19 19.61 -15.65 -23.21
CA ASN A 19 18.88 -16.78 -22.58
C ASN A 19 17.39 -16.56 -22.27
N MET A 20 16.66 -15.72 -23.00
CA MET A 20 15.22 -15.44 -22.69
C MET A 20 14.22 -15.70 -23.82
N THR A 21 14.59 -16.31 -24.96
CA THR A 21 13.65 -16.42 -26.11
C THR A 21 13.48 -17.80 -26.76
N THR A 22 14.05 -18.90 -26.23
CA THR A 22 13.72 -20.25 -26.76
C THR A 22 13.53 -21.26 -25.64
N GLY A 23 12.27 -21.65 -25.40
CA GLY A 23 11.93 -22.69 -24.43
C GLY A 23 10.46 -22.77 -24.06
N ILE A 24 9.54 -22.64 -25.04
CA ILE A 24 8.17 -23.14 -24.88
C ILE A 24 8.09 -24.34 -25.80
N ASP A 25 8.38 -25.52 -25.26
CA ASP A 25 7.62 -26.75 -25.53
C ASP A 25 8.23 -27.91 -24.72
N ALA A 26 7.32 -28.73 -24.17
CA ALA A 26 7.54 -29.95 -23.40
C ALA A 26 8.05 -29.80 -21.95
N LEU A 27 7.10 -29.84 -21.00
CA LEU A 27 7.14 -30.58 -19.72
C LEU A 27 5.76 -30.39 -19.06
N SER A 28 4.83 -31.33 -19.28
CA SER A 28 4.57 -32.47 -18.40
C SER A 28 4.06 -32.07 -17.02
N ALA A 29 2.86 -32.56 -16.71
CA ALA A 29 2.09 -32.31 -15.51
C ALA A 29 2.89 -32.50 -14.20
N ALA A 30 2.88 -31.45 -13.38
CA ALA A 30 3.20 -31.53 -11.95
C ALA A 30 2.11 -30.77 -11.16
N PRO A 31 1.70 -31.27 -9.98
CA PRO A 31 0.61 -30.69 -9.21
C PRO A 31 0.97 -29.29 -8.70
N ARG A 32 0.07 -28.34 -8.94
CA ARG A 32 0.16 -26.94 -8.48
C ARG A 32 0.03 -26.85 -6.95
N GLY A 33 1.13 -27.11 -6.24
CA GLY A 33 1.31 -26.79 -4.83
C GLY A 33 1.74 -25.33 -4.64
N GLY A 34 0.82 -24.40 -4.83
CA GLY A 34 1.07 -22.97 -4.66
C GLY A 34 1.22 -22.56 -3.19
N SER A 35 2.43 -22.64 -2.65
CA SER A 35 2.80 -22.01 -1.38
C SER A 35 2.63 -20.48 -1.49
N ARG A 36 1.60 -19.97 -0.82
CA ARG A 36 1.34 -18.53 -0.63
C ARG A 36 2.42 -17.92 0.29
N ILE A 37 3.50 -17.44 -0.31
CA ILE A 37 4.51 -16.63 0.39
C ILE A 37 3.92 -15.24 0.66
N GLY A 38 3.90 -14.85 1.94
CA GLY A 38 4.03 -13.46 2.39
C GLY A 38 2.88 -12.50 2.09
N ALA A 39 1.81 -12.56 2.88
CA ALA A 39 0.86 -11.46 3.00
C ALA A 39 1.50 -10.27 3.76
N ALA A 40 2.29 -9.46 3.06
CA ALA A 40 2.59 -8.10 3.49
C ALA A 40 1.26 -7.32 3.57
N GLN A 41 1.07 -6.59 4.66
CA GLN A 41 -0.16 -5.86 4.96
C GLN A 41 -0.29 -4.65 4.03
N ASP A 42 -0.84 -4.88 2.85
CA ASP A 42 -1.26 -3.81 1.95
C ASP A 42 -2.52 -3.13 2.51
N GLY A 43 -2.34 -1.91 3.01
CA GLY A 43 -3.44 -1.01 3.38
C GLY A 43 -4.34 -0.67 2.18
N PRO A 44 -5.50 -0.03 2.43
CA PRO A 44 -6.55 0.17 1.43
C PRO A 44 -6.02 0.92 0.20
N ARG A 45 -6.07 0.23 -0.95
CA ARG A 45 -5.63 0.69 -2.27
C ARG A 45 -6.69 1.62 -2.89
N GLY A 46 -6.64 2.91 -2.57
CA GLY A 46 -7.36 3.97 -3.28
C GLY A 46 -6.70 4.21 -4.65
N GLY A 47 -7.42 3.90 -5.73
CA GLY A 47 -6.82 3.65 -7.05
C GLY A 47 -6.68 4.84 -8.02
N ARG A 48 -7.05 6.07 -7.67
CA ARG A 48 -6.96 7.22 -8.61
C ARG A 48 -6.15 8.43 -8.11
N ALA A 49 -6.23 8.78 -6.83
CA ALA A 49 -5.40 9.86 -6.26
C ALA A 49 -3.90 9.52 -6.12
N ARG A 50 -3.51 8.26 -6.37
CA ARG A 50 -2.13 7.77 -6.15
C ARG A 50 -1.27 7.70 -7.40
N GLN A 51 -1.70 8.18 -8.56
CA GLN A 51 -0.85 8.01 -9.75
C GLN A 51 0.43 8.87 -9.65
N GLY A 52 0.33 10.09 -9.11
CA GLY A 52 1.50 10.91 -8.75
C GLY A 52 2.30 10.30 -7.60
N ASP A 53 1.62 9.91 -6.51
CA ASP A 53 2.26 9.29 -5.35
C ASP A 53 3.00 8.00 -5.68
N ARG A 54 2.48 7.21 -6.63
CA ARG A 54 3.09 5.94 -7.04
C ARG A 54 4.37 6.17 -7.82
N GLN A 55 4.39 7.17 -8.72
CA GLN A 55 5.64 7.55 -9.40
C GLN A 55 6.68 8.03 -8.40
N GLN A 56 6.26 8.80 -7.39
CA GLN A 56 7.16 9.25 -6.34
C GLN A 56 7.63 8.10 -5.43
N GLN A 57 6.78 7.13 -5.13
CA GLN A 57 7.14 5.92 -4.37
C GLN A 57 8.10 5.02 -5.14
N ASP A 58 7.86 4.82 -6.44
CA ASP A 58 8.74 4.04 -7.32
C ASP A 58 10.10 4.74 -7.42
N LYS A 59 10.12 6.09 -7.54
CA LYS A 59 11.37 6.89 -7.50
C LYS A 59 12.12 6.71 -6.18
N ARG A 60 11.45 6.89 -5.03
CA ARG A 60 12.07 6.68 -3.70
C ARG A 60 12.56 5.24 -3.51
N ARG A 61 11.87 4.26 -4.10
CA ARG A 61 12.28 2.86 -4.04
C ARG A 61 13.52 2.60 -4.89
N PHE A 62 13.58 3.21 -6.08
CA PHE A 62 14.76 3.18 -6.93
C PHE A 62 15.95 3.84 -6.24
N GLU A 63 15.79 5.05 -5.68
CA GLU A 63 16.83 5.77 -4.93
C GLU A 63 17.40 4.91 -3.78
N ARG A 64 16.52 4.33 -2.94
CA ARG A 64 16.94 3.41 -1.86
C ARG A 64 17.65 2.15 -2.36
N MET A 65 17.29 1.66 -3.55
CA MET A 65 17.91 0.49 -4.12
C MET A 65 19.32 0.82 -4.65
N CYS A 66 19.47 1.98 -5.29
CA CYS A 66 20.78 2.49 -5.72
C CYS A 66 21.71 2.73 -4.53
N GLU A 67 21.18 3.33 -3.46
CA GLU A 67 21.91 3.53 -2.19
C GLU A 67 22.29 2.20 -1.55
N PHE A 68 21.35 1.25 -1.44
CA PHE A 68 21.62 -0.06 -0.84
C PHE A 68 22.68 -0.90 -1.58
N LEU A 69 22.85 -0.68 -2.88
CA LEU A 69 23.81 -1.39 -3.72
C LEU A 69 25.09 -0.58 -3.97
N ASP A 70 25.23 0.60 -3.37
CA ASP A 70 26.36 1.51 -3.54
C ASP A 70 26.70 1.78 -5.02
N LEU A 71 25.68 1.98 -5.86
CA LEU A 71 25.88 2.20 -7.30
C LEU A 71 26.49 3.59 -7.55
N ASP A 72 27.51 3.66 -8.42
CA ASP A 72 28.08 4.94 -8.87
C ASP A 72 27.11 5.70 -9.81
N GLU A 73 27.36 7.00 -10.04
CA GLU A 73 26.47 7.84 -10.87
C GLU A 73 26.24 7.28 -12.29
N SER A 74 27.27 6.67 -12.90
CA SER A 74 27.15 6.09 -14.23
C SER A 74 26.28 4.82 -14.22
N GLN A 75 26.39 4.02 -13.17
CA GLN A 75 25.56 2.84 -12.94
C GLN A 75 24.13 3.22 -12.61
N GLN A 76 23.92 4.26 -11.79
CA GLN A 76 22.60 4.79 -11.47
C GLN A 76 21.87 5.30 -12.71
N SER A 77 22.57 6.03 -13.59
CA SER A 77 22.00 6.48 -14.87
C SER A 77 21.56 5.31 -15.74
N ARG A 78 22.43 4.30 -15.92
CA ARG A 78 22.09 3.10 -16.71
C ARG A 78 20.94 2.31 -16.10
N ALA A 79 20.89 2.20 -14.78
CA ALA A 79 19.79 1.56 -14.09
C ALA A 79 18.49 2.34 -14.33
N ALA A 80 18.49 3.67 -14.21
CA ALA A 80 17.32 4.50 -14.45
C ALA A 80 16.77 4.30 -15.87
N ASP A 81 17.63 4.29 -16.88
CA ASP A 81 17.24 4.03 -18.28
C ASP A 81 16.57 2.66 -18.45
N LEU A 82 17.11 1.61 -17.81
CA LEU A 82 16.52 0.26 -17.82
C LEU A 82 15.16 0.23 -17.13
N PHE A 83 14.99 0.92 -16.00
CA PHE A 83 13.69 1.02 -15.32
C PHE A 83 12.65 1.74 -16.17
N GLU A 84 13.03 2.83 -16.84
CA GLU A 84 12.14 3.54 -17.74
C GLU A 84 11.74 2.71 -18.95
N ALA A 85 12.71 2.05 -19.60
CA ALA A 85 12.46 1.15 -20.72
C ALA A 85 11.48 0.03 -20.32
N ARG A 86 11.75 -0.65 -19.18
CA ARG A 86 10.87 -1.69 -18.65
C ARG A 86 9.49 -1.17 -18.28
N ARG A 87 9.40 0.05 -17.75
CA ARG A 87 8.11 0.70 -17.44
C ARG A 87 7.29 0.95 -18.69
N ARG A 88 7.92 1.40 -19.79
CA ARG A 88 7.25 1.59 -21.09
C ARG A 88 6.75 0.25 -21.64
N GLU A 89 7.61 -0.77 -21.66
CA GLU A 89 7.26 -2.13 -22.09
C GLU A 89 6.07 -2.67 -21.29
N MET A 90 6.08 -2.52 -19.97
CA MET A 90 4.98 -2.97 -19.11
C MET A 90 3.68 -2.20 -19.39
N GLN A 91 3.74 -0.89 -19.62
CA GLN A 91 2.55 -0.09 -19.97
C GLN A 91 1.97 -0.53 -21.31
N GLU A 92 2.81 -0.80 -22.30
CA GLU A 92 2.41 -1.28 -23.60
C GLU A 92 1.81 -2.69 -23.52
N SER A 93 2.46 -3.60 -22.80
CA SER A 93 1.93 -4.94 -22.51
C SER A 93 0.56 -4.88 -21.80
N PHE A 94 0.37 -3.96 -20.85
CA PHE A 94 -0.94 -3.77 -20.21
C PHE A 94 -2.00 -3.25 -21.18
N LYS A 95 -1.65 -2.35 -22.10
CA LYS A 95 -2.57 -1.88 -23.15
C LYS A 95 -2.97 -3.02 -24.07
N GLN A 96 -1.98 -3.76 -24.58
CA GLN A 96 -2.22 -4.92 -25.45
C GLN A 96 -3.05 -6.00 -24.76
N HIS A 97 -2.75 -6.35 -23.50
CA HIS A 97 -3.55 -7.30 -22.74
C HIS A 97 -4.96 -6.81 -22.50
N ARG A 98 -5.15 -5.50 -22.24
CA ARG A 98 -6.47 -4.91 -22.06
C ARG A 98 -7.28 -4.99 -23.36
N GLU A 99 -6.69 -4.61 -24.49
CA GLU A 99 -7.33 -4.68 -25.81
C GLU A 99 -7.69 -6.12 -26.18
N ALA A 100 -6.76 -7.06 -26.00
CA ALA A 100 -7.00 -8.49 -26.23
C ALA A 100 -8.11 -9.03 -25.32
N PHE A 101 -8.15 -8.61 -24.06
CA PHE A 101 -9.21 -8.99 -23.13
C PHE A 101 -10.56 -8.40 -23.53
N GLU A 102 -10.61 -7.12 -23.92
CA GLU A 102 -11.83 -6.46 -24.40
C GLU A 102 -12.37 -7.12 -25.68
N ALA A 103 -11.49 -7.57 -26.59
CA ALA A 103 -11.86 -8.28 -27.80
C ALA A 103 -12.47 -9.68 -27.54
N LEU A 104 -12.14 -10.33 -26.43
CA LEU A 104 -12.71 -11.62 -26.03
C LEU A 104 -14.10 -11.49 -25.38
N LEU A 105 -14.46 -10.29 -24.94
CA LEU A 105 -15.74 -10.06 -24.26
C LEU A 105 -16.84 -9.78 -25.27
N ASN A 106 -18.00 -10.38 -25.04
CA ASN A 106 -19.19 -10.00 -25.79
C ASN A 106 -19.74 -8.63 -25.31
N PRO A 107 -20.59 -7.95 -26.09
CA PRO A 107 -21.11 -6.63 -25.71
C PRO A 107 -21.83 -6.61 -24.35
N GLN A 108 -22.55 -7.68 -24.00
CA GLN A 108 -23.24 -7.79 -22.70
C GLN A 108 -22.26 -7.91 -21.52
N GLN A 109 -21.11 -8.55 -21.70
CA GLN A 109 -20.07 -8.66 -20.69
C GLN A 109 -19.31 -7.34 -20.50
N LEU A 110 -19.08 -6.58 -21.58
CA LEU A 110 -18.51 -5.23 -21.51
C LEU A 110 -19.41 -4.28 -20.71
N GLU A 111 -20.72 -4.32 -20.94
CA GLU A 111 -21.69 -3.52 -20.18
C GLU A 111 -21.68 -3.88 -18.68
N LYS A 112 -21.69 -5.19 -18.36
CA LYS A 112 -21.55 -5.64 -16.97
C LYS A 112 -20.23 -5.19 -16.33
N LEU A 113 -19.15 -5.13 -17.10
CA LEU A 113 -17.85 -4.67 -16.61
C LEU A 113 -17.88 -3.17 -16.34
N ALA A 114 -18.48 -2.36 -17.23
CA ALA A 114 -18.67 -0.93 -17.03
C ALA A 114 -19.49 -0.62 -15.78
N ILE A 115 -20.65 -1.29 -15.60
CA ILE A 115 -21.48 -1.16 -14.38
C ILE A 115 -20.67 -1.55 -13.13
N ARG A 116 -19.86 -2.61 -13.21
CA ARG A 116 -19.01 -3.03 -12.09
C ARG A 116 -17.90 -2.03 -11.79
N GLU A 117 -17.34 -1.35 -12.79
CA GLU A 117 -16.35 -0.30 -12.61
C GLU A 117 -16.95 0.96 -11.99
N GLU A 118 -18.14 1.35 -12.43
CA GLU A 118 -18.93 2.44 -11.84
C GLU A 118 -19.28 2.14 -10.38
N GLN A 119 -19.85 0.97 -10.10
CA GLN A 119 -20.10 0.50 -8.74
C GLN A 119 -18.81 0.38 -7.92
N ARG A 120 -17.66 0.06 -8.54
CA ARG A 120 -16.36 0.09 -7.85
C ARG A 120 -15.92 1.53 -7.56
N GLY A 121 -16.22 2.48 -8.43
CA GLY A 121 -16.04 3.91 -8.21
C GLY A 121 -16.85 4.40 -7.02
N GLU A 122 -18.15 4.07 -6.99
CA GLU A 122 -19.07 4.39 -5.89
C GLU A 122 -18.72 3.68 -4.60
N ARG A 123 -18.34 2.39 -4.66
CA ARG A 123 -17.83 1.66 -3.48
C ARG A 123 -16.52 2.26 -2.99
N ARG A 124 -15.63 2.73 -3.87
CA ARG A 124 -14.39 3.42 -3.48
C ARG A 124 -14.65 4.82 -2.94
N GLY A 125 -15.68 5.53 -3.43
CA GLY A 125 -16.17 6.79 -2.89
C GLY A 125 -16.83 6.63 -1.51
N SER A 126 -17.64 5.58 -1.32
CA SER A 126 -18.24 5.21 -0.02
C SER A 126 -17.29 4.42 0.90
N THR A 127 -16.07 4.11 0.43
CA THR A 127 -14.91 3.82 1.28
C THR A 127 -14.25 5.12 1.73
N ALA A 128 -14.99 6.22 1.77
CA ALA A 128 -14.72 7.26 2.74
C ALA A 128 -14.57 6.56 4.10
N GLY A 129 -13.37 6.65 4.68
CA GLY A 129 -13.01 5.88 5.87
C GLY A 129 -14.03 6.10 6.99
N PRO A 130 -13.97 5.31 8.08
CA PRO A 130 -14.83 5.45 9.25
C PRO A 130 -15.23 6.89 9.64
N GLY A 131 -14.31 7.86 9.50
CA GLY A 131 -14.54 9.27 9.86
C GLY A 131 -15.46 10.08 8.93
N VAL A 132 -15.70 9.68 7.68
CA VAL A 132 -16.64 10.39 6.78
C VAL A 132 -18.07 9.93 7.01
N ARG A 133 -18.28 8.65 7.30
CA ARG A 133 -19.60 8.16 7.72
C ARG A 133 -20.06 8.73 9.05
N ALA A 134 -19.10 9.10 9.91
CA ALA A 134 -19.42 9.74 11.20
C ALA A 134 -19.98 11.16 11.02
N THR A 135 -19.52 11.96 10.05
CA THR A 135 -20.04 13.33 9.86
C THR A 135 -21.47 13.34 9.32
N GLU A 136 -21.78 12.42 8.40
CA GLU A 136 -23.14 12.25 7.88
C GLU A 136 -24.11 11.80 8.98
N GLN A 137 -23.68 10.90 9.88
CA GLN A 137 -24.50 10.42 10.98
C GLN A 137 -24.81 11.48 12.04
N LEU A 138 -23.95 12.48 12.21
CA LEU A 138 -24.09 13.54 13.21
C LEU A 138 -24.99 14.71 12.76
N GLY A 139 -25.44 14.71 11.50
CA GLY A 139 -26.28 15.79 10.97
C GLY A 139 -25.61 17.15 11.04
N LEU A 140 -24.31 17.22 10.76
CA LEU A 140 -23.54 18.48 10.84
C LEU A 140 -24.02 19.47 9.78
N SER A 141 -24.20 20.73 10.18
CA SER A 141 -24.39 21.84 9.23
C SER A 141 -23.13 22.07 8.38
N ASP A 142 -23.27 22.72 7.22
CA ASP A 142 -22.15 22.98 6.31
C ASP A 142 -21.00 23.72 7.00
N SER A 143 -21.32 24.72 7.83
CA SER A 143 -20.32 25.46 8.63
C SER A 143 -19.57 24.57 9.62
N GLN A 144 -20.29 23.67 10.33
CA GLN A 144 -19.65 22.69 11.21
C GLN A 144 -18.79 21.68 10.44
N GLN A 145 -19.19 21.30 9.22
CA GLN A 145 -18.41 20.41 8.37
C GLN A 145 -17.09 21.05 7.95
N ASP A 146 -17.10 22.33 7.58
CA ASP A 146 -15.89 23.09 7.24
C ASP A 146 -14.96 23.25 8.44
N GLN A 147 -15.52 23.59 9.62
CA GLN A 147 -14.74 23.63 10.87
C GLN A 147 -14.12 22.28 11.21
N MET A 148 -14.91 21.19 11.07
CA MET A 148 -14.44 19.83 11.30
C MET A 148 -13.33 19.43 10.34
N LYS A 149 -13.41 19.88 9.08
CA LYS A 149 -12.39 19.63 8.06
C LYS A 149 -11.07 20.30 8.42
N GLU A 150 -11.09 21.56 8.85
CA GLU A 150 -9.86 22.24 9.27
C GLU A 150 -9.28 21.64 10.55
N LEU A 151 -10.12 21.34 11.56
CA LEU A 151 -9.68 20.66 12.79
C LEU A 151 -9.01 19.30 12.49
N ARG A 152 -9.59 18.51 11.59
CA ARG A 152 -9.00 17.22 11.19
C ARG A 152 -7.67 17.38 10.47
N LYS A 153 -7.54 18.42 9.64
CA LYS A 153 -6.31 18.72 8.92
C LYS A 153 -5.20 19.11 9.90
N GLU A 154 -5.46 20.05 10.81
CA GLU A 154 -4.52 20.43 11.86
C GLU A 154 -4.09 19.21 12.70
N HIS A 155 -5.06 18.41 13.15
CA HIS A 155 -4.78 17.19 13.90
C HIS A 155 -3.91 16.20 13.12
N HIS A 156 -4.17 16.02 11.82
CA HIS A 156 -3.38 15.14 10.97
C HIS A 156 -1.93 15.62 10.82
N ASP A 157 -1.74 16.93 10.66
CA ASP A 157 -0.42 17.54 10.53
C ASP A 157 0.38 17.42 11.84
N ASN A 158 -0.26 17.62 13.00
CA ASN A 158 0.34 17.40 14.31
C ASN A 158 0.76 15.93 14.50
N LEU A 159 -0.12 14.98 14.18
CA LEU A 159 0.19 13.55 14.25
C LEU A 159 1.31 13.14 13.27
N ARG A 160 1.36 13.74 12.08
CA ARG A 160 2.44 13.53 11.12
C ARG A 160 3.76 14.02 11.69
N SER A 161 3.80 15.24 12.24
CA SER A 161 4.99 15.82 12.87
C SER A 161 5.52 14.95 14.01
N ILE A 162 4.65 14.47 14.91
CA ILE A 162 5.02 13.53 15.98
C ILE A 162 5.61 12.23 15.39
N ARG A 163 4.99 11.67 14.35
CA ARG A 163 5.46 10.43 13.72
C ARG A 163 6.82 10.60 13.04
N ASP A 164 7.05 11.74 12.40
CA ASP A 164 8.32 12.01 11.73
C ASP A 164 9.46 12.16 12.77
N ARG A 165 9.20 12.82 13.91
CA ARG A 165 10.14 12.86 15.06
C ARG A 165 10.45 11.48 15.64
N ILE A 166 9.44 10.59 15.75
CA ILE A 166 9.66 9.20 16.17
C ILE A 166 10.54 8.46 15.16
N ARG A 167 10.29 8.64 13.85
CA ARG A 167 11.06 7.99 12.79
C ARG A 167 12.52 8.44 12.79
N ASN A 168 12.76 9.71 13.11
CA ASN A 168 14.10 10.29 13.18
C ASN A 168 14.79 10.04 14.53
N GLU A 169 14.18 9.24 15.42
CA GLU A 169 14.69 8.92 16.75
C GLU A 169 14.84 10.13 17.70
N ASP A 170 14.25 11.28 17.37
CA ASP A 170 14.23 12.50 18.19
C ASP A 170 13.33 12.38 19.44
N LEU A 171 12.46 11.36 19.48
CA LEU A 171 11.50 11.13 20.55
C LEU A 171 11.59 9.70 21.07
N GLY A 172 11.81 9.57 22.37
CA GLY A 172 11.68 8.30 23.08
C GLY A 172 10.23 7.79 23.07
N ARG A 173 10.06 6.48 23.24
CA ARG A 173 8.74 5.82 23.18
C ARG A 173 7.71 6.38 24.16
N GLU A 174 8.11 6.68 25.41
CA GLU A 174 7.19 7.23 26.42
C GLU A 174 6.80 8.67 26.11
N GLN A 175 7.77 9.53 25.74
CA GLN A 175 7.50 10.90 25.30
C GLN A 175 6.56 10.94 24.09
N ALA A 176 6.77 10.03 23.13
CA ALA A 176 5.89 9.87 21.98
C ALA A 176 4.46 9.51 22.39
N ARG A 177 4.28 8.62 23.38
CA ARG A 177 2.95 8.28 23.91
C ARG A 177 2.28 9.46 24.60
N GLU A 178 3.01 10.21 25.40
CA GLU A 178 2.50 11.40 26.08
C GLU A 178 2.07 12.47 25.07
N LEU A 179 2.88 12.76 24.05
CA LEU A 179 2.53 13.71 22.99
C LEU A 179 1.31 13.25 22.18
N LEU A 180 1.24 11.96 21.82
CA LEU A 180 0.08 11.43 21.11
C LEU A 180 -1.19 11.50 21.95
N LYS A 181 -1.10 11.25 23.26
CA LYS A 181 -2.24 11.36 24.18
C LYS A 181 -2.67 12.82 24.34
N ALA A 182 -1.73 13.72 24.61
CA ALA A 182 -2.01 15.14 24.73
C ALA A 182 -2.65 15.73 23.46
N GLU A 183 -2.20 15.31 22.28
CA GLU A 183 -2.79 15.72 21.00
C GLU A 183 -4.19 15.14 20.79
N GLN A 184 -4.46 13.90 21.24
CA GLN A 184 -5.82 13.34 21.23
C GLN A 184 -6.76 14.10 22.17
N ASP A 185 -6.30 14.42 23.38
CA ASP A 185 -7.09 15.16 24.37
C ASP A 185 -7.38 16.58 23.87
N ARG A 186 -6.38 17.26 23.29
CA ARG A 186 -6.52 18.57 22.65
C ARG A 186 -7.57 18.52 21.53
N PHE A 187 -7.45 17.55 20.62
CA PHE A 187 -8.40 17.38 19.52
C PHE A 187 -9.82 17.13 20.05
N ARG A 188 -9.99 16.29 21.07
CA ARG A 188 -11.30 16.05 21.72
C ARG A 188 -11.86 17.32 22.35
N GLY A 189 -11.02 18.14 22.98
CA GLY A 189 -11.41 19.46 23.47
C GLY A 189 -11.93 20.36 22.34
N SER A 190 -11.21 20.46 21.23
CA SER A 190 -11.62 21.25 20.06
C SER A 190 -12.95 20.79 19.46
N LEU A 191 -13.26 19.49 19.49
CA LEU A 191 -14.56 18.98 19.04
C LEU A 191 -15.73 19.55 19.86
N SER A 192 -15.54 19.78 21.16
CA SER A 192 -16.60 20.34 22.01
C SER A 192 -16.94 21.80 21.71
N GLY A 193 -16.05 22.52 21.01
CA GLY A 193 -16.33 23.87 20.51
C GLY A 193 -17.16 23.89 19.21
N VAL A 194 -17.19 22.79 18.46
CA VAL A 194 -17.88 22.70 17.15
C VAL A 194 -19.15 21.89 17.23
N LEU A 195 -19.17 20.83 18.05
CA LEU A 195 -20.28 19.90 18.18
C LEU A 195 -21.16 20.28 19.37
N SER A 196 -22.47 20.07 19.23
CA SER A 196 -23.37 20.14 20.38
C SER A 196 -23.08 19.00 21.38
N PRO A 197 -23.50 19.14 22.65
CA PRO A 197 -23.39 18.05 23.63
C PRO A 197 -24.02 16.74 23.16
N GLU A 198 -25.16 16.82 22.49
CA GLU A 198 -25.88 15.66 21.93
C GLU A 198 -25.07 14.98 20.80
N GLN A 199 -24.45 15.79 19.93
CA GLN A 199 -23.59 15.30 18.85
C GLN A 199 -22.30 14.66 19.40
N LEU A 200 -21.72 15.19 20.49
CA LEU A 200 -20.57 14.57 21.15
C LEU A 200 -20.93 13.18 21.71
N GLU A 201 -22.07 13.04 22.37
CA GLU A 201 -22.52 11.74 22.89
C GLU A 201 -22.78 10.75 21.75
N GLN A 202 -23.36 11.22 20.64
CA GLN A 202 -23.53 10.38 19.46
C GLN A 202 -22.19 9.97 18.84
N LEU A 203 -21.20 10.86 18.80
CA LEU A 203 -19.85 10.55 18.33
C LEU A 203 -19.17 9.51 19.23
N ASP A 204 -19.32 9.61 20.55
CA ASP A 204 -18.79 8.64 21.51
C ASP A 204 -19.43 7.26 21.32
N ARG A 205 -20.75 7.20 21.09
CA ARG A 205 -21.46 5.94 20.74
C ARG A 205 -20.96 5.33 19.43
N ILE A 206 -20.66 6.15 18.43
CA ILE A 206 -20.05 5.68 17.16
C ILE A 206 -18.66 5.10 17.43
N HIS A 207 -17.84 5.78 18.24
CA HIS A 207 -16.50 5.32 18.60
C HIS A 207 -16.53 4.00 19.38
N GLU A 208 -17.43 3.85 20.35
CA GLU A 208 -17.59 2.63 21.13
C GLU A 208 -17.97 1.43 20.24
N LYS A 209 -18.96 1.61 19.35
CA LYS A 209 -19.35 0.59 18.35
C LYS A 209 -18.18 0.18 17.46
N MET A 210 -17.29 1.12 17.12
CA MET A 210 -16.12 0.85 16.29
C MET A 210 -14.97 0.20 17.07
N ALA A 211 -14.78 0.56 18.33
CA ALA A 211 -13.80 -0.07 19.23
C ALA A 211 -14.14 -1.55 19.45
N GLY A 212 -15.41 -1.88 19.69
CA GLY A 212 -15.87 -3.27 19.87
C GLY A 212 -15.61 -4.17 18.66
N ARG A 213 -15.66 -3.62 17.43
CA ARG A 213 -15.38 -4.39 16.20
C ARG A 213 -13.90 -4.71 16.00
N ARG A 214 -12.98 -3.92 16.56
CA ARG A 214 -11.53 -4.18 16.42
C ARG A 214 -11.04 -5.36 17.27
N GLY A 215 -11.73 -5.68 18.37
CA GLY A 215 -11.37 -6.80 19.25
C GLY A 215 -11.77 -8.18 18.73
N GLN A 216 -12.84 -8.29 17.94
CA GLN A 216 -13.41 -9.59 17.55
C GLN A 216 -12.92 -10.12 16.19
N GLY A 217 -12.25 -9.29 15.38
CA GLY A 217 -12.08 -9.57 13.94
C GLY A 217 -10.79 -10.28 13.47
N ARG A 218 -9.77 -10.50 14.31
CA ARG A 218 -8.46 -10.95 13.76
C ARG A 218 -7.60 -11.90 14.60
N HIS A 219 -8.05 -12.37 15.75
CA HIS A 219 -7.36 -13.45 16.47
C HIS A 219 -7.84 -14.86 16.09
N GLY A 220 -8.87 -14.98 15.24
CA GLY A 220 -9.28 -16.26 14.65
C GLY A 220 -8.48 -16.62 13.39
N ARG A 221 -7.65 -17.66 13.47
CA ARG A 221 -6.97 -18.37 12.37
C ARG A 221 -5.67 -17.76 11.79
N ARG A 222 -4.66 -17.51 12.63
CA ARG A 222 -3.37 -18.15 12.35
C ARG A 222 -3.37 -19.47 13.13
N GLY A 223 -4.00 -20.49 12.56
CA GLY A 223 -3.85 -21.84 13.09
C GLY A 223 -2.35 -22.19 13.10
N PRO A 224 -1.88 -23.00 14.07
CA PRO A 224 -0.53 -23.53 14.03
C PRO A 224 -0.34 -24.18 12.65
N GLY A 225 0.66 -23.71 11.90
CA GLY A 225 0.97 -24.29 10.60
C GLY A 225 1.25 -25.78 10.76
N PRO A 226 0.98 -26.60 9.73
CA PRO A 226 1.07 -28.07 9.77
C PRO A 226 2.47 -28.66 10.02
N LEU A 227 3.46 -27.83 10.40
CA LEU A 227 4.84 -28.27 10.66
C LEU A 227 5.19 -28.34 12.15
N GLY A 228 4.31 -27.93 13.07
CA GLY A 228 4.58 -27.94 14.51
C GLY A 228 4.34 -29.27 15.23
N GLY A 229 3.86 -30.30 14.53
CA GLY A 229 3.38 -31.57 15.13
C GLY A 229 4.32 -32.77 15.04
N MET A 230 5.48 -32.68 14.39
CA MET A 230 6.32 -33.87 14.12
C MET A 230 7.45 -34.14 15.12
N LEU A 231 7.61 -33.35 16.20
CA LEU A 231 8.76 -33.48 17.12
C LEU A 231 8.38 -33.85 18.56
N ARG A 232 7.29 -34.61 18.77
CA ARG A 232 7.03 -35.27 20.06
C ARG A 232 6.71 -36.74 19.83
N GLY A 233 7.76 -37.55 19.75
CA GLY A 233 7.60 -38.99 19.61
C GLY A 233 8.89 -39.77 19.41
N ILE A 234 9.95 -39.47 20.17
CA ILE A 234 11.09 -40.39 20.34
C ILE A 234 11.58 -40.29 21.79
N HIS A 235 10.95 -41.07 22.67
CA HIS A 235 11.54 -41.52 23.93
C HIS A 235 11.01 -42.95 24.17
N HIS A 236 11.80 -43.92 23.76
CA HIS A 236 11.83 -45.28 24.29
C HIS A 236 13.30 -45.70 24.37
#